data_AF-A0A3A6W1R4-F1
#
_entry.id   AF-A0A3A6W1R4-F1
#
_cell.length_a   1.000
_cell.length_b   1.000
_cell.length_c   1.000
_cell.angle_alpha   90.00
_cell.angle_beta   90.00
_cell.angle_gamma   90.00
#
_symmetry.space_group_name_H-M   'P 1'
#
loop_
_entity.id
_entity.type
_entity.pdbx_description
1 polymer ?
#
loop_
_entity_poly.entity_id
_entity_poly.type
_entity_poly.pdbx_seq_one_letter_code
_entity_poly.pdbx_strand_id
1 'polypeptide(L)'
;MTLTKYTLTKDYFKKIKEYYRKLTLFYSNQGKNERERISVEVFLSLLGINYSKVDVISIEEQNNPVDVQYKECRFQIKEIPDDVKRHRDIKQTYEALEKADKDKIDWPISVYDKSPYQTAWERVTNKLGSVNEIFSASK
;
A
#
# COMPACT_ATOMS: atom_id res chain seq x y z
N MET A 1 -19.25 21.13 -24.05
CA MET A 1 -18.08 20.85 -23.18
C MET A 1 -17.33 19.70 -23.82
N THR A 2 -16.30 20.02 -24.62
CA THR A 2 -15.62 19.04 -25.48
C THR A 2 -14.63 18.27 -24.62
N LEU A 3 -14.87 16.97 -24.39
CA LEU A 3 -13.88 16.08 -23.78
C LEU A 3 -12.66 16.07 -24.69
N THR A 4 -11.60 16.77 -24.28
CA THR A 4 -10.31 16.79 -24.97
C THR A 4 -9.83 15.34 -25.06
N LYS A 5 -9.87 14.75 -26.26
CA LYS A 5 -9.28 13.43 -26.52
C LYS A 5 -7.79 13.54 -26.20
N TYR A 6 -7.39 13.07 -25.02
CA TYR A 6 -5.99 12.85 -24.72
C TYR A 6 -5.51 11.75 -25.66
N THR A 7 -4.84 12.13 -26.74
CA THR A 7 -4.11 11.18 -27.58
C THR A 7 -2.94 10.69 -26.73
N LEU A 8 -3.14 9.55 -26.06
CA LEU A 8 -2.09 8.87 -25.31
C LEU A 8 -0.99 8.52 -26.31
N THR A 9 0.12 9.24 -26.25
CA THR A 9 1.30 8.87 -27.04
C THR A 9 1.70 7.44 -26.67
N LYS A 10 2.25 6.67 -27.61
CA LYS A 10 2.69 5.29 -27.36
C LYS A 10 3.60 5.20 -26.12
N ASP A 11 4.44 6.22 -25.92
CA ASP A 11 5.34 6.31 -24.77
C ASP A 11 4.60 6.52 -23.45
N TYR A 12 3.57 7.34 -23.44
CA TYR A 12 2.78 7.56 -22.23
C TYR A 12 1.96 6.31 -21.87
N PHE A 13 1.38 5.62 -22.86
CA PHE A 13 0.70 4.35 -22.61
C PHE A 13 1.65 3.27 -22.05
N LYS A 14 2.88 3.19 -22.59
CA LYS A 14 3.94 2.32 -22.05
C LYS A 14 4.27 2.64 -20.60
N LYS A 15 4.40 3.93 -20.25
CA LYS A 15 4.65 4.38 -18.86
C LYS A 15 3.52 3.95 -17.92
N ILE A 16 2.26 4.04 -18.35
CA ILE A 16 1.13 3.62 -17.52
C ILE A 16 1.14 2.10 -17.29
N LYS A 17 1.36 1.31 -18.35
CA LYS A 17 1.50 -0.16 -18.19
C LYS A 17 2.60 -0.50 -17.19
N GLU A 18 3.76 0.15 -17.31
CA GLU A 18 4.88 -0.07 -16.41
C GLU A 18 4.54 0.33 -14.96
N TYR A 19 3.82 1.44 -14.78
CA TYR A 19 3.35 1.89 -13.48
C TYR A 19 2.42 0.86 -12.81
N TYR A 20 1.38 0.39 -13.51
CA TYR A 20 0.47 -0.62 -12.95
C TYR A 20 1.13 -1.99 -12.74
N ARG A 21 2.10 -2.36 -13.58
CA ARG A 21 2.94 -3.55 -13.36
C ARG A 21 3.70 -3.44 -12.02
N LYS A 22 4.34 -2.29 -11.78
CA LYS A 22 5.06 -2.02 -10.52
C LYS A 22 4.11 -2.00 -9.33
N LEU A 23 2.93 -1.41 -9.44
CA LEU A 23 1.93 -1.42 -8.38
C LEU A 23 1.43 -2.84 -8.07
N THR A 24 1.21 -3.66 -9.09
CA THR A 24 0.77 -5.05 -8.89
C THR A 24 1.82 -5.83 -8.09
N LEU A 25 3.11 -5.65 -8.42
CA LEU A 25 4.22 -6.23 -7.65
C LEU A 25 4.25 -5.66 -6.23
N PHE A 26 4.12 -4.34 -6.08
CA PHE A 26 4.14 -3.65 -4.80
C PHE A 26 3.07 -4.14 -3.83
N TYR A 27 1.84 -4.38 -4.30
CA TYR A 27 0.73 -4.89 -3.48
C TYR A 27 0.67 -6.43 -3.40
N SER A 28 1.58 -7.14 -4.04
CA SER A 28 1.67 -8.60 -3.94
C SER A 28 2.35 -9.04 -2.63
N ASN A 29 2.37 -10.34 -2.36
CA ASN A 29 3.16 -10.89 -1.25
C ASN A 29 4.66 -10.63 -1.41
N GLN A 30 5.18 -10.57 -2.66
CA GLN A 30 6.59 -10.25 -2.90
C GLN A 30 6.94 -8.81 -2.50
N GLY A 31 5.98 -7.89 -2.62
CA GLY A 31 6.15 -6.50 -2.19
C GLY A 31 5.96 -6.28 -0.69
N LYS A 32 5.61 -7.31 0.09
CA LYS A 32 5.24 -7.18 1.51
C LYS A 32 6.36 -6.50 2.32
N ASN A 33 7.57 -7.05 2.26
CA ASN A 33 8.71 -6.54 3.02
C ASN A 33 8.99 -5.06 2.71
N GLU A 34 8.87 -4.67 1.43
CA GLU A 34 9.03 -3.28 1.01
C GLU A 34 7.94 -2.36 1.57
N ARG A 35 6.67 -2.82 1.60
CA ARG A 35 5.57 -2.03 2.20
C ARG A 35 5.78 -1.82 3.69
N GLU A 36 6.26 -2.84 4.39
CA GLU A 36 6.54 -2.78 5.83
C GLU A 36 7.71 -1.82 6.11
N ARG A 37 8.78 -1.92 5.31
CA ARG A 37 9.93 -1.01 5.37
C ARG A 37 9.53 0.45 5.14
N ILE A 38 8.73 0.72 4.11
CA ILE A 38 8.20 2.06 3.81
C ILE A 38 7.36 2.60 4.98
N SER A 39 6.62 1.75 5.67
CA SER A 39 5.83 2.18 6.83
C SER A 39 6.72 2.74 7.95
N VAL A 40 7.87 2.11 8.20
CA VAL A 40 8.87 2.60 9.15
C VAL A 40 9.57 3.86 8.63
N GLU A 41 9.96 3.89 7.36
CA GLU A 41 10.56 5.07 6.72
C GLU A 41 9.67 6.33 6.89
N VAL A 42 8.37 6.20 6.58
CA VAL A 42 7.39 7.28 6.74
C VAL A 42 7.23 7.66 8.21
N PHE A 43 7.14 6.68 9.12
CA PHE A 43 7.03 6.93 10.55
C PHE A 43 8.23 7.74 11.08
N LEU A 44 9.46 7.36 10.74
CA LEU A 44 10.67 8.09 11.13
C LEU A 44 10.68 9.51 10.55
N SER A 45 10.28 9.68 9.29
CA SER A 45 10.15 11.00 8.66
C SER A 45 9.13 11.89 9.38
N LEU A 46 7.98 11.35 9.78
CA LEU A 46 6.95 12.08 10.53
C LEU A 46 7.43 12.50 11.93
N LEU A 47 8.34 11.74 12.54
CA LEU A 47 9.01 12.10 13.78
C LEU A 47 10.16 13.10 13.60
N GLY A 48 10.50 13.48 12.37
CA GLY A 48 11.65 14.34 12.07
C GLY A 48 12.99 13.66 12.32
N ILE A 49 13.03 12.32 12.34
CA ILE A 49 14.26 11.55 12.53
C ILE A 49 14.95 11.38 11.17
N ASN A 50 16.19 11.83 11.07
CA ASN A 50 17.03 11.53 9.91
C ASN A 50 17.49 10.06 9.97
N TYR A 51 17.23 9.31 8.90
CA TYR A 51 17.65 7.92 8.76
C TYR A 51 18.25 7.67 7.37
N SER A 52 19.12 6.65 7.29
CA SER A 52 19.53 6.07 6.01
C SER A 52 18.63 4.89 5.68
N LYS A 53 18.27 4.73 4.41
CA LYS A 53 17.42 3.60 3.97
C LYS A 53 18.08 2.24 4.21
N VAL A 54 19.41 2.19 4.24
CA VAL A 54 20.17 0.94 4.53
C VAL A 54 20.09 0.53 6.00
N ASP A 55 19.72 1.45 6.89
CA ASP A 55 19.58 1.17 8.33
C ASP A 55 18.19 0.63 8.68
N VAL A 56 17.25 0.65 7.73
CA VAL A 56 15.88 0.15 7.90
C VAL A 56 15.79 -1.23 7.27
N ILE A 57 15.93 -2.26 8.10
CA ILE A 57 16.16 -3.64 7.67
C ILE A 57 14.88 -4.45 7.83
N SER A 58 14.42 -5.12 6.77
CA SER A 58 13.34 -6.11 6.84
C SER A 58 13.86 -7.41 7.45
N ILE A 59 13.09 -7.99 8.37
CA ILE A 59 13.41 -9.28 8.99
C ILE A 59 12.62 -10.37 8.27
N GLU A 60 13.32 -11.33 7.66
CA GLU A 60 12.69 -12.38 6.84
C GLU A 60 12.50 -13.72 7.59
N GLU A 61 12.93 -13.78 8.85
CA GLU A 61 12.81 -14.99 9.66
C GLU A 61 11.35 -15.38 9.90
N GLN A 62 11.01 -16.63 9.57
CA GLN A 62 9.70 -17.20 9.87
C GLN A 62 9.48 -17.23 11.39
N ASN A 63 8.29 -16.81 11.82
CA ASN A 63 7.86 -16.70 13.23
C ASN A 63 8.56 -15.62 14.08
N ASN A 64 9.32 -14.71 13.47
CA ASN A 64 9.79 -13.52 14.17
C ASN A 64 8.64 -12.52 14.32
N PRO A 65 8.33 -12.01 15.53
CA PRO A 65 7.30 -10.99 15.72
C PRO A 65 7.69 -9.61 15.17
N VAL A 66 8.96 -9.42 14.78
CA VAL A 66 9.51 -8.19 14.22
C VAL A 66 9.52 -8.29 12.70
N ASP A 67 8.92 -7.31 12.03
CA ASP A 67 8.91 -7.23 10.56
C ASP A 67 10.05 -6.32 10.06
N VAL A 68 10.36 -5.25 10.81
CA VAL A 68 11.38 -4.26 10.43
C VAL A 68 12.18 -3.83 11.66
N GLN A 69 13.49 -3.70 11.50
CA GLN A 69 14.40 -3.17 12.51
C GLN A 69 15.05 -1.86 12.04
N TYR A 70 15.14 -0.88 12.94
CA TYR A 70 15.96 0.32 12.75
C TYR A 70 16.76 0.56 14.03
N LYS A 71 18.09 0.43 13.95
CA LYS A 71 18.98 0.44 15.13
C LYS A 71 18.48 -0.57 16.17
N GLU A 72 18.18 -0.11 17.39
CA GLU A 72 17.65 -0.92 18.49
C GLU A 72 16.12 -1.05 18.47
N CYS A 73 15.43 -0.26 17.63
CA CYS A 73 13.98 -0.29 17.54
C CYS A 73 13.49 -1.48 16.70
N ARG A 74 12.48 -2.18 17.21
CA ARG A 74 11.88 -3.36 16.60
C ARG A 74 10.41 -3.08 16.30
N PHE A 75 10.05 -3.09 15.03
CA PHE A 75 8.71 -2.76 14.56
C PHE A 75 7.97 -4.02 14.12
N GLN A 76 6.76 -4.19 14.65
CA GLN A 76 5.76 -5.08 14.08
C GLN A 76 4.76 -4.24 13.28
N ILE A 77 4.61 -4.53 11.99
CA ILE A 77 3.74 -3.80 11.08
C ILE A 77 2.42 -4.56 10.95
N LYS A 78 1.31 -3.87 11.22
CA LYS A 78 -0.03 -4.42 11.05
C LYS A 78 -0.84 -3.54 10.12
N GLU A 79 -1.37 -4.16 9.07
CA GLU A 79 -2.30 -3.50 8.18
C GLU A 79 -3.65 -3.28 8.89
N ILE A 80 -4.20 -2.09 8.73
CA ILE A 80 -5.56 -1.76 9.14
C ILE A 80 -6.40 -1.84 7.85
N PRO A 81 -7.10 -2.97 7.62
CA PRO A 81 -7.83 -3.15 6.38
C PRO A 81 -8.94 -2.10 6.26
N ASP A 82 -9.14 -1.60 5.04
CA ASP A 82 -10.35 -0.89 4.65
C ASP A 82 -11.26 -1.83 3.85
N ASP A 83 -12.47 -1.39 3.53
CA ASP A 83 -13.40 -2.17 2.70
C ASP A 83 -12.90 -2.31 1.25
N VAL A 84 -11.78 -1.65 0.92
CA VAL A 84 -11.25 -1.54 -0.43
C VAL A 84 -10.18 -2.60 -0.65
N LYS A 85 -10.41 -3.49 -1.61
CA LYS A 85 -9.42 -4.48 -2.01
C LYS A 85 -8.45 -3.89 -3.03
N ARG A 86 -7.62 -2.94 -2.61
CA ARG A 86 -6.69 -2.18 -3.49
C ARG A 86 -5.88 -3.06 -4.42
N HIS A 87 -5.36 -4.20 -3.93
CA HIS A 87 -4.63 -5.15 -4.77
C HIS A 87 -5.49 -5.69 -5.92
N ARG A 88 -6.76 -6.04 -5.65
CA ARG A 88 -7.70 -6.54 -6.66
C ARG A 88 -7.95 -5.48 -7.72
N ASP A 89 -8.22 -4.25 -7.30
CA ASP A 89 -8.56 -3.16 -8.22
C ASP A 89 -7.36 -2.81 -9.14
N ILE A 90 -6.16 -2.75 -8.56
CA ILE A 90 -4.91 -2.52 -9.28
C ILE A 90 -4.64 -3.66 -10.27
N LYS A 91 -4.82 -4.92 -9.84
CA LYS A 91 -4.61 -6.09 -10.70
C LYS A 91 -5.60 -6.12 -11.86
N GLN A 92 -6.89 -5.88 -11.60
CA GLN A 92 -7.91 -5.81 -12.64
C GLN A 92 -7.61 -4.69 -13.65
N THR A 93 -7.17 -3.53 -13.16
CA THR A 93 -6.77 -2.41 -14.01
C THR A 93 -5.56 -2.78 -14.87
N TYR A 94 -4.55 -3.43 -14.29
CA TYR A 94 -3.38 -3.91 -15.04
C TYR A 94 -3.76 -4.92 -16.13
N GLU A 95 -4.61 -5.90 -15.81
CA GLU A 95 -5.08 -6.91 -16.77
C GLU A 95 -5.90 -6.28 -17.92
N ALA A 96 -6.71 -5.27 -17.61
CA ALA A 96 -7.43 -4.50 -18.61
C ALA A 96 -6.47 -3.73 -19.53
N LEU A 97 -5.46 -3.07 -18.96
CA LEU A 97 -4.43 -2.35 -19.73
C LEU A 97 -3.61 -3.29 -20.63
N GLU A 98 -3.34 -4.51 -20.18
CA GLU A 98 -2.61 -5.48 -21.00
C GLU A 98 -3.37 -5.88 -22.26
N LYS A 99 -4.69 -5.99 -22.17
CA LYS A 99 -5.58 -6.34 -23.28
C LYS A 99 -6.03 -5.15 -24.11
N ALA A 100 -5.85 -3.93 -23.61
CA ALA A 100 -6.39 -2.73 -24.25
C ALA A 100 -5.55 -2.27 -25.45
N ASP A 101 -6.25 -1.88 -26.51
CA ASP A 101 -5.71 -1.05 -27.57
C ASP A 101 -5.65 0.40 -27.08
N LYS A 102 -4.51 1.07 -27.29
CA LYS A 102 -4.25 2.45 -26.85
C LYS A 102 -5.31 3.45 -27.30
N ASP A 103 -6.02 3.14 -28.38
CA ASP A 103 -7.03 4.02 -29.00
C ASP A 103 -8.46 3.75 -28.47
N LYS A 104 -8.65 2.76 -27.57
CA LYS A 104 -9.96 2.30 -27.08
C LYS A 104 -10.04 2.08 -25.56
N ILE A 105 -9.15 2.67 -24.77
CA ILE A 105 -9.15 2.47 -23.31
C ILE A 105 -10.31 3.24 -22.68
N ASP A 106 -11.27 2.51 -22.16
CA ASP A 106 -12.21 3.01 -21.16
C ASP A 106 -11.51 2.89 -19.80
N TRP A 107 -11.04 4.01 -19.26
CA TRP A 107 -10.32 4.02 -18.00
C TRP A 107 -11.28 3.72 -16.87
N PRO A 108 -11.01 2.74 -15.98
CA PRO A 108 -11.76 2.64 -14.75
C PRO A 108 -11.54 3.94 -13.97
N ILE A 109 -12.62 4.69 -13.77
CA ILE A 109 -12.63 5.85 -12.88
C ILE A 109 -12.34 5.29 -11.48
N SER A 110 -11.18 5.63 -10.92
CA SER A 110 -10.87 5.34 -9.52
C SER A 110 -11.79 6.21 -8.65
N VAL A 111 -12.97 5.69 -8.30
CA VAL A 111 -14.03 6.44 -7.62
C VAL A 111 -13.78 6.59 -6.11
N TYR A 112 -12.58 6.85 -5.61
CA TYR A 112 -12.40 6.90 -4.15
C TYR A 112 -11.38 7.95 -3.67
N ASP A 113 -11.89 9.17 -3.49
CA ASP A 113 -11.37 10.18 -2.56
C ASP A 113 -12.15 10.11 -1.23
N LYS A 114 -12.02 9.00 -0.49
CA LYS A 114 -12.27 9.06 0.96
C LYS A 114 -10.94 9.39 1.60
N SER A 115 -10.85 10.50 2.34
CA SER A 115 -9.63 10.88 3.06
C SER A 115 -9.17 9.69 3.92
N PRO A 116 -8.04 9.05 3.60
CA PRO A 116 -7.64 7.79 4.22
C PRO A 116 -7.41 7.91 5.74
N TYR A 117 -7.20 9.14 6.24
CA TYR A 117 -6.88 9.43 7.63
C TYR A 117 -8.07 9.28 8.60
N GLN A 118 -9.29 9.66 8.19
CA GLN A 118 -10.44 9.61 9.11
C GLN A 118 -10.84 8.17 9.45
N THR A 119 -10.86 7.28 8.46
CA THR A 119 -11.24 5.87 8.68
C THR A 119 -10.17 5.06 9.42
N ALA A 120 -8.91 5.49 9.40
CA ALA A 120 -7.82 4.76 10.05
C ALA A 120 -7.89 4.90 11.58
N TRP A 121 -8.12 6.11 12.10
CA TRP A 121 -8.19 6.35 13.55
C TRP A 121 -9.34 5.58 14.21
N GLU A 122 -10.54 5.64 13.63
CA GLU A 122 -11.72 4.92 14.12
C GLU A 122 -11.50 3.40 14.14
N ARG A 123 -10.85 2.85 13.11
CA ARG A 123 -10.51 1.42 13.07
C ARG A 123 -9.46 1.05 14.09
N VAL A 124 -8.46 1.90 14.34
CA VAL A 124 -7.46 1.67 15.38
C VAL A 124 -8.11 1.67 16.76
N THR A 125 -8.93 2.66 17.09
CA THR A 125 -9.58 2.76 18.40
C THR A 125 -10.55 1.60 18.65
N ASN A 126 -11.34 1.21 17.63
CA ASN A 126 -12.25 0.06 17.73
C ASN A 126 -11.49 -1.28 17.85
N LYS A 127 -10.34 -1.40 17.19
CA LYS A 127 -9.49 -2.61 17.26
C LYS A 127 -8.70 -2.68 18.57
N LEU A 128 -8.31 -1.53 19.15
CA LEU A 128 -7.71 -1.47 20.48
C LEU A 128 -8.69 -1.88 21.59
N GLY A 129 -9.97 -1.52 21.46
CA GLY A 129 -11.03 -1.98 22.37
C GLY A 129 -11.15 -3.50 22.42
N SER A 130 -11.21 -4.16 21.24
CA SER A 130 -11.30 -5.62 21.15
C SER A 130 -10.00 -6.35 21.57
N VAL A 131 -8.83 -5.75 21.34
CA VAL A 131 -7.56 -6.30 21.83
C VAL A 131 -7.52 -6.31 23.36
N ASN A 132 -7.98 -5.24 24.03
CA ASN A 132 -8.02 -5.18 25.49
C ASN A 132 -8.95 -6.25 26.09
N GLU A 133 -10.08 -6.56 25.46
CA GLU A 133 -10.98 -7.63 25.91
C GLU A 133 -10.35 -9.02 25.83
N ILE A 134 -9.62 -9.32 24.75
CA ILE A 134 -8.91 -10.60 24.56
C ILE A 134 -7.81 -10.79 25.62
N PHE A 135 -7.07 -9.72 25.94
CA PHE A 135 -6.05 -9.76 27.00
C PHE A 135 -6.65 -9.77 28.42
N SER A 136 -7.87 -9.26 28.61
CA SER A 136 -8.58 -9.29 29.90
C SER A 136 -9.26 -10.64 30.18
N ALA A 137 -9.67 -11.35 29.13
CA ALA A 137 -10.29 -12.68 29.21
C ALA A 137 -9.30 -13.84 29.35
N SER A 138 -8.00 -13.55 29.29
CA SER A 138 -6.91 -14.54 29.42
C SER A 138 -6.27 -14.54 30.82
N LYS A 139 -6.95 -13.99 31.83
CA LYS A 139 -6.55 -14.01 33.25
C LYS A 139 -7.49 -14.87 34.09
#